data_AF-A0A951FVH2-F1
#
_entry.id   AF-A0A951FVH2-F1
#
_cell.length_a   1.000
_cell.length_b   1.000
_cell.length_c   1.000
_cell.angle_alpha   90.00
_cell.angle_beta   90.00
_cell.angle_gamma   90.00
#
_symmetry.space_group_name_H-M   'P 1'
#
loop_
_entity.id
_entity.type
_entity.pdbx_description
1 polymer ?
#
loop_
_entity_poly.entity_id
_entity_poly.type
_entity_poly.pdbx_seq_one_letter_code
_entity_poly.pdbx_strand_id
1 'polypeptide(L)'
;MSPELYDRIGRTYASARRTDPRIAATIWRALGDARSVLNVGAGTGHYEPSDREVVALEPSPVMIAQRPPGAGGRLRVIQGRAEELPFEDGSFDAVMAVLSDHHWSDRRRGLAELRRVARRRIVLFNANPAEAELFWLT
;
A
#
# COMPACT_ATOMS: atom_id res chain seq x y z
N MET A 1 -1.86 -11.02 -10.29
CA MET A 1 -2.17 -12.23 -9.49
C MET A 1 -3.41 -11.93 -8.67
N SER A 2 -4.37 -12.84 -8.59
CA SER A 2 -5.71 -12.52 -8.09
C SER A 2 -5.77 -12.51 -6.54
N PRO A 3 -6.68 -11.72 -5.90
CA PRO A 3 -6.74 -11.56 -4.44
C PRO A 3 -6.94 -12.86 -3.66
N GLU A 4 -7.47 -13.90 -4.31
CA GLU A 4 -7.67 -15.25 -3.77
C GLU A 4 -6.34 -15.91 -3.35
N LEU A 5 -5.19 -15.45 -3.88
CA LEU A 5 -3.89 -15.95 -3.44
C LEU A 5 -3.59 -15.55 -1.99
N TYR A 6 -3.72 -14.28 -1.62
CA TYR A 6 -3.41 -13.81 -0.26
C TYR A 6 -4.44 -14.29 0.78
N ASP A 7 -5.66 -14.57 0.37
CA ASP A 7 -6.64 -15.25 1.22
C ASP A 7 -6.18 -16.66 1.63
N ARG A 8 -5.38 -17.31 0.79
CA ARG A 8 -4.83 -18.65 1.03
C ARG A 8 -3.47 -18.63 1.71
N ILE A 9 -2.55 -17.76 1.28
CA ILE A 9 -1.15 -17.77 1.75
C ILE A 9 -0.84 -16.71 2.81
N GLY A 10 -1.72 -15.73 3.01
CA GLY A 10 -1.45 -14.56 3.83
C GLY A 10 -1.51 -14.77 5.34
N ARG A 11 -1.95 -15.92 5.85
CA ARG A 11 -2.35 -16.12 7.27
C ARG A 11 -1.28 -15.82 8.32
N THR A 12 0.01 -15.88 7.97
CA THR A 12 1.14 -15.60 8.87
C THR A 12 1.97 -14.40 8.39
N TYR A 13 1.42 -13.57 7.50
CA TYR A 13 2.17 -12.50 6.86
C TYR A 13 2.69 -11.47 7.85
N ALA A 14 1.89 -11.11 8.85
CA ALA A 14 2.29 -10.14 9.88
C ALA A 14 3.46 -10.62 10.77
N SER A 15 3.66 -11.93 10.94
CA SER A 15 4.78 -12.46 11.74
C SER A 15 6.05 -12.68 10.91
N ALA A 16 5.90 -12.96 9.62
CA ALA A 16 7.02 -13.21 8.70
C ALA A 16 7.61 -11.93 8.09
N ARG A 17 6.80 -10.90 7.90
CA ARG A 17 7.22 -9.61 7.34
C ARG A 17 7.52 -8.63 8.47
N ARG A 18 8.59 -7.83 8.33
CA ARG A 18 8.90 -6.72 9.24
C ARG A 18 9.17 -5.46 8.44
N THR A 19 8.76 -4.32 8.98
CA THR A 19 9.09 -3.00 8.44
C THR A 19 10.59 -2.78 8.61
N ASP A 20 11.34 -2.60 7.52
CA ASP A 20 12.71 -2.09 7.60
C ASP A 20 12.66 -0.58 7.89
N PRO A 21 13.22 -0.10 9.00
CA PRO A 21 13.13 1.30 9.39
C PRO A 21 13.79 2.26 8.37
N ARG A 22 14.78 1.81 7.60
CA ARG A 22 15.46 2.63 6.59
C ARG A 22 14.57 2.85 5.37
N ILE A 23 13.88 1.79 4.93
CA ILE A 23 12.90 1.86 3.85
C ILE A 23 11.71 2.71 4.29
N ALA A 24 11.21 2.50 5.51
CA ALA A 24 10.14 3.31 6.09
C ALA A 24 10.50 4.80 6.13
N ALA A 25 11.69 5.15 6.63
CA ALA A 25 12.15 6.54 6.64
C ALA A 25 12.22 7.16 5.24
N THR A 26 12.58 6.38 4.22
CA THR A 26 12.61 6.83 2.82
C THR A 26 11.21 7.08 2.27
N ILE A 27 10.29 6.15 2.50
CA ILE A 27 8.88 6.28 2.12
C ILE A 27 8.27 7.51 2.81
N TRP A 28 8.47 7.68 4.12
CA TRP A 28 7.90 8.78 4.88
C TRP A 28 8.48 10.14 4.48
N ARG A 29 9.77 10.20 4.12
CA ARG A 29 10.38 11.39 3.54
C ARG A 29 9.78 11.74 2.17
N ALA A 30 9.51 10.74 1.33
CA ALA A 30 8.89 10.94 0.03
C ALA A 30 7.43 11.43 0.15
N LEU A 31 6.71 11.02 1.19
CA LEU A 31 5.39 11.54 1.53
C LEU A 31 5.42 13.02 1.94
N GLY A 32 6.53 13.49 2.53
CA GLY A 32 6.74 14.89 2.89
C GLY A 32 5.73 15.39 3.94
N ASP A 33 5.14 16.55 3.66
CA ASP A 33 4.16 17.26 4.51
C ASP A 33 2.70 16.78 4.34
N ALA A 34 2.47 15.68 3.61
CA ALA A 34 1.12 15.14 3.39
C ALA A 34 0.46 14.76 4.73
N ARG A 35 -0.74 15.30 5.00
CA ARG A 35 -1.49 15.02 6.23
C ARG A 35 -2.46 13.87 6.07
N SER A 36 -3.02 13.68 4.87
CA SER A 36 -3.87 12.54 4.52
C SER A 36 -3.19 11.65 3.48
N VAL A 37 -3.13 10.34 3.77
CA VAL A 37 -2.49 9.34 2.92
C VAL A 37 -3.43 8.17 2.66
N LEU A 38 -3.56 7.80 1.39
CA LEU A 38 -4.16 6.51 1.00
C LEU A 38 -3.05 5.48 0.75
N ASN A 39 -3.07 4.35 1.46
CA ASN A 39 -2.20 3.21 1.21
C ASN A 39 -2.96 2.13 0.41
N VAL A 40 -2.55 1.86 -0.83
CA VAL A 40 -3.23 0.96 -1.77
C VAL A 40 -2.53 -0.39 -1.85
N GLY A 41 -3.29 -1.47 -1.64
CA GLY A 41 -2.74 -2.81 -1.40
C GLY A 41 -2.00 -2.85 -0.07
N ALA A 42 -2.62 -2.29 0.97
CA ALA A 42 -1.97 -2.00 2.25
C ALA A 42 -1.57 -3.25 3.04
N GLY A 43 -2.09 -4.43 2.68
CA GLY A 43 -1.85 -5.68 3.38
C GLY A 43 -2.09 -5.55 4.88
N THR A 44 -1.11 -5.99 5.67
CA THR A 44 -1.16 -5.95 7.14
C THR A 44 -0.72 -4.60 7.74
N GLY A 45 -0.51 -3.56 6.93
CA GLY A 45 -0.23 -2.18 7.39
C GLY A 45 1.26 -1.84 7.52
N HIS A 46 2.13 -2.66 6.92
CA HIS A 46 3.56 -2.37 6.89
C HIS A 46 3.84 -1.02 6.20
N TYR A 47 4.84 -0.31 6.71
CA TYR A 47 5.29 1.01 6.22
C TYR A 47 4.30 2.18 6.38
N GLU A 48 3.14 1.97 7.01
CA GLU A 48 2.21 3.07 7.28
C GLU A 48 2.82 4.06 8.30
N PRO A 49 2.79 5.37 8.01
CA PRO A 49 3.22 6.38 8.96
C PRO A 49 2.23 6.52 10.12
N SER A 50 2.75 6.63 11.35
CA SER A 50 1.93 6.77 12.56
C SER A 50 1.59 8.22 12.93
N ASP A 51 2.18 9.20 12.25
CA ASP A 51 2.11 10.63 12.56
C ASP A 51 1.04 11.39 11.73
N ARG A 52 0.28 10.70 10.90
CA ARG A 52 -0.69 11.29 9.95
C ARG A 52 -1.93 10.44 9.75
N GLU A 53 -2.93 10.97 9.06
CA GLU A 53 -4.17 10.25 8.78
C GLU A 53 -3.94 9.26 7.62
N VAL A 54 -4.19 7.98 7.88
CA VAL A 54 -4.00 6.91 6.90
C VAL A 54 -5.31 6.18 6.65
N VAL A 55 -5.70 6.12 5.39
CA VAL A 55 -6.72 5.19 4.90
C VAL A 55 -6.01 4.04 4.20
N ALA A 56 -6.31 2.82 4.60
CA ALA A 56 -5.79 1.61 3.98
C ALA A 56 -6.84 1.00 3.06
N LEU A 57 -6.46 0.68 1.82
CA LEU A 57 -7.29 -0.07 0.89
C LEU A 57 -6.60 -1.41 0.59
N GLU A 58 -7.28 -2.50 0.86
CA GLU A 58 -6.73 -3.86 0.75
C GLU A 58 -7.80 -4.84 0.25
N PRO A 59 -7.56 -5.65 -0.81
CA PRO A 59 -8.57 -6.57 -1.29
C PRO A 59 -8.77 -7.81 -0.40
N SER A 60 -7.72 -8.28 0.30
CA SER A 60 -7.76 -9.53 1.06
C SER A 60 -8.30 -9.33 2.49
N PRO A 61 -9.46 -9.92 2.84
CA PRO A 61 -9.96 -9.89 4.21
C PRO A 61 -9.00 -10.59 5.20
N VAL A 62 -8.23 -11.59 4.73
CA VAL A 62 -7.24 -12.30 5.56
C VAL A 62 -6.07 -11.39 5.95
N MET A 63 -5.62 -10.53 5.03
CA MET A 63 -4.59 -9.53 5.31
C MET A 63 -5.12 -8.43 6.24
N ILE A 64 -6.36 -7.98 6.01
CA ILE A 64 -7.04 -7.01 6.87
C ILE A 64 -7.16 -7.52 8.31
N ALA A 65 -7.55 -8.78 8.51
CA ALA A 65 -7.75 -9.38 9.82
C ALA A 65 -6.47 -9.47 10.67
N GLN A 66 -5.28 -9.38 10.06
CA GLN A 66 -3.99 -9.40 10.75
C GLN A 66 -3.50 -8.02 11.18
N ARG A 67 -4.19 -6.95 10.79
CA ARG A 67 -3.81 -5.59 11.15
C ARG A 67 -4.02 -5.38 12.65
N PRO A 68 -3.10 -4.72 13.36
CA PRO A 68 -3.31 -4.41 14.75
C PRO A 68 -4.58 -3.54 14.89
N PRO A 69 -5.39 -3.72 15.94
CA PRO A 69 -6.50 -2.82 16.22
C PRO A 69 -5.96 -1.39 16.28
N GLY A 70 -6.51 -0.51 15.42
CA GLY A 70 -5.90 0.77 15.11
C GLY A 70 -5.60 1.58 16.36
N ALA A 71 -4.32 1.95 16.54
CA ALA A 71 -3.89 2.80 17.64
C ALA A 71 -4.65 4.14 17.56
N GLY A 72 -5.65 4.33 18.42
CA GLY A 72 -6.37 5.59 18.59
C GLY A 72 -7.40 5.95 17.51
N GLY A 73 -7.96 4.99 16.76
CA GLY A 73 -9.10 5.25 15.85
C GLY A 73 -8.79 6.02 14.57
N ARG A 74 -7.51 6.27 14.26
CA ARG A 74 -7.06 7.06 13.08
C ARG A 74 -6.82 6.23 11.82
N LEU A 75 -6.98 4.92 11.89
CA LEU A 75 -6.79 4.01 10.78
C LEU A 75 -8.15 3.51 10.28
N ARG A 76 -8.53 3.91 9.07
CA ARG A 76 -9.70 3.38 8.36
C ARG A 76 -9.23 2.35 7.34
N VAL A 77 -9.71 1.12 7.43
CA VAL A 77 -9.42 0.05 6.46
C VAL A 77 -10.65 -0.20 5.61
N ILE A 78 -10.50 -0.15 4.29
CA ILE A 78 -11.56 -0.40 3.31
C ILE A 78 -11.15 -1.61 2.48
N GLN A 79 -12.05 -2.58 2.37
CA GLN A 79 -11.87 -3.68 1.43
C GLN A 79 -12.14 -3.17 0.01
N GLY A 80 -11.17 -3.28 -0.89
CA GLY A 80 -11.28 -2.75 -2.24
C GLY A 80 -10.07 -3.05 -3.11
N ARG A 81 -10.14 -2.64 -4.38
CA ARG A 81 -9.09 -2.89 -5.38
C ARG A 81 -8.50 -1.59 -5.91
N ALA A 82 -7.26 -1.65 -6.38
CA ALA A 82 -6.56 -0.48 -6.92
C ALA A 82 -7.21 0.07 -8.20
N GLU A 83 -7.86 -0.79 -8.98
CA GLU A 83 -8.44 -0.44 -10.27
C GLU A 83 -9.77 0.33 -10.18
N GLU A 84 -10.35 0.43 -8.98
CA GLU A 84 -11.64 1.09 -8.74
C GLU A 84 -11.65 1.64 -7.31
N LEU A 85 -11.04 2.80 -7.12
CA LEU A 85 -10.92 3.42 -5.81
C LEU A 85 -12.23 4.14 -5.46
N PRO A 86 -12.87 3.84 -4.33
CA PRO A 86 -14.17 4.41 -3.94
C PRO A 86 -14.00 5.81 -3.31
N PHE A 87 -13.24 6.68 -3.95
CA PHE A 87 -12.92 8.02 -3.48
C PHE A 87 -13.02 9.03 -4.61
N GLU A 88 -13.34 10.27 -4.26
CA GLU A 88 -13.36 11.42 -5.17
C GLU A 88 -11.95 11.81 -5.63
N ASP A 89 -11.90 12.55 -6.73
CA ASP A 89 -10.67 13.12 -7.28
C ASP A 89 -9.96 14.04 -6.26
N GLY A 90 -8.64 13.94 -6.16
CA GLY A 90 -7.83 14.80 -5.28
C GLY A 90 -8.21 14.76 -3.79
N SER A 91 -8.81 13.65 -3.32
CA SER A 91 -9.28 13.46 -1.95
C SER A 91 -8.14 13.27 -0.92
N PHE A 92 -6.96 12.84 -1.35
CA PHE A 92 -5.80 12.61 -0.48
C PHE A 92 -4.64 13.53 -0.83
N ASP A 93 -3.90 14.03 0.17
CA ASP A 93 -2.67 14.79 -0.10
C ASP A 93 -1.63 13.93 -0.83
N ALA A 94 -1.47 12.67 -0.39
CA ALA A 94 -0.63 11.70 -1.05
C ALA A 94 -1.28 10.31 -1.13
N VAL A 95 -0.85 9.54 -2.13
CA VAL A 95 -1.20 8.13 -2.27
C VAL A 95 0.09 7.32 -2.28
N MET A 96 0.11 6.19 -1.60
CA MET A 96 1.23 5.26 -1.59
C MET A 96 0.82 3.85 -1.98
N ALA A 97 1.72 3.13 -2.62
CA ALA A 97 1.62 1.70 -2.86
C ALA A 97 3.00 1.07 -2.62
N VAL A 98 3.04 0.05 -1.78
CA VAL A 98 4.28 -0.55 -1.26
C VAL A 98 4.26 -2.03 -1.57
N LEU A 99 5.06 -2.44 -2.56
CA LEU A 99 5.21 -3.81 -3.04
C LEU A 99 3.86 -4.47 -3.33
N SER A 100 2.91 -3.72 -3.90
CA SER A 100 1.56 -4.20 -4.18
C SER A 100 1.17 -4.16 -5.65
N ASP A 101 1.77 -3.26 -6.45
CA ASP A 101 1.37 -2.99 -7.85
C ASP A 101 1.58 -4.15 -8.82
N HIS A 102 2.55 -5.02 -8.54
CA HIS A 102 2.78 -6.25 -9.29
C HIS A 102 1.69 -7.33 -9.05
N HIS A 103 0.84 -7.15 -8.05
CA HIS A 103 -0.32 -8.01 -7.83
C HIS A 103 -1.57 -7.54 -8.58
N TRP A 104 -1.66 -6.27 -8.97
CA TRP A 104 -2.84 -5.71 -9.61
C TRP A 104 -3.17 -6.40 -10.94
N SER A 105 -4.47 -6.56 -11.22
CA SER A 105 -4.96 -7.18 -12.45
C SER A 105 -4.76 -6.25 -13.66
N ASP A 106 -4.97 -4.95 -13.48
CA ASP A 106 -4.64 -3.93 -14.48
C ASP A 106 -3.81 -2.84 -13.81
N ARG A 107 -2.48 -2.98 -13.92
CA ARG A 107 -1.54 -2.05 -13.31
C ARG A 107 -1.71 -0.63 -13.86
N ARG A 108 -2.00 -0.47 -15.15
CA ARG A 108 -2.16 0.84 -15.77
C ARG A 108 -3.40 1.55 -15.22
N ARG A 109 -4.52 0.82 -15.12
CA ARG A 109 -5.75 1.34 -14.52
C ARG A 109 -5.56 1.69 -13.05
N GLY A 110 -4.90 0.82 -12.27
CA GLY A 110 -4.56 1.12 -10.89
C GLY A 110 -3.74 2.41 -10.75
N LEU A 111 -2.67 2.56 -11.54
CA LEU A 111 -1.86 3.79 -11.53
C LEU A 111 -2.66 5.04 -11.94
N ALA A 112 -3.62 4.91 -12.85
CA ALA A 112 -4.53 5.99 -13.22
C ALA A 112 -5.42 6.40 -12.03
N GLU A 113 -5.96 5.45 -11.29
CA GLU A 113 -6.75 5.70 -10.08
C GLU A 113 -5.92 6.35 -8.97
N LEU A 114 -4.68 5.89 -8.75
CA LEU A 114 -3.74 6.52 -7.82
C LEU A 114 -3.55 8.00 -8.17
N ARG A 115 -3.37 8.31 -9.46
CA ARG A 115 -3.23 9.68 -9.94
C ARG A 115 -4.52 10.50 -9.78
N ARG A 116 -5.67 9.89 -9.99
CA ARG A 116 -6.98 10.54 -9.88
C ARG A 116 -7.24 11.02 -8.44
N VAL A 117 -7.00 10.17 -7.46
CA VAL A 117 -7.32 10.48 -6.05
C VAL A 117 -6.20 11.24 -5.32
N ALA A 118 -4.98 11.26 -5.85
CA ALA A 118 -3.86 12.02 -5.31
C ALA A 118 -3.92 13.50 -5.69
N ARG A 119 -3.91 14.40 -4.70
CA ARG A 119 -3.85 15.85 -4.91
C ARG A 119 -2.45 16.33 -5.27
N ARG A 120 -1.42 15.81 -4.59
CA ARG A 120 -0.05 16.35 -4.69
C ARG A 120 0.98 15.30 -5.06
N ARG A 121 0.90 14.09 -4.50
CA ARG A 121 2.02 13.14 -4.55
C ARG A 121 1.56 11.69 -4.69
N ILE A 122 2.36 10.91 -5.40
CA ILE A 122 2.27 9.45 -5.43
C ILE A 122 3.63 8.90 -5.01
N VAL A 123 3.66 7.97 -4.05
CA VAL A 123 4.87 7.27 -3.60
C VAL A 123 4.73 5.80 -3.93
N LEU A 124 5.55 5.31 -4.86
CA LEU A 124 5.61 3.90 -5.22
C LEU A 124 6.91 3.31 -4.70
N PHE A 125 6.81 2.28 -3.87
CA PHE A 125 7.94 1.41 -3.56
C PHE A 125 7.64 0.05 -4.16
N ASN A 126 8.31 -0.31 -5.25
CA ASN A 126 8.10 -1.60 -5.91
C ASN A 126 9.42 -2.35 -6.07
N ALA A 127 9.32 -3.63 -6.43
CA ALA A 127 10.45 -4.39 -6.95
C ALA A 127 10.23 -4.49 -8.46
N ASN A 128 11.18 -4.02 -9.27
CA ASN A 128 11.09 -4.17 -10.72
C ASN A 128 11.48 -5.61 -11.08
N PRO A 129 10.55 -6.45 -11.57
CA PRO A 129 10.88 -7.84 -11.92
C PRO A 129 11.90 -7.93 -13.07
N ALA A 130 11.88 -6.95 -13.99
CA ALA A 130 12.83 -6.90 -15.11
C ALA A 130 14.26 -6.61 -14.66
N GLU A 131 14.45 -6.02 -13.48
CA GLU A 131 15.77 -5.78 -12.90
C GLU A 131 16.15 -6.86 -11.89
N ALA A 132 15.19 -7.62 -11.35
CA ALA A 132 15.46 -8.66 -10.36
C ALA A 132 16.43 -9.75 -10.87
N GLU A 133 16.46 -10.01 -12.18
CA GLU A 133 17.41 -10.93 -12.81
C GLU A 133 18.81 -10.32 -13.03
N LEU A 134 18.94 -8.99 -12.97
CA LEU A 134 20.22 -8.27 -13.16
C LEU A 134 21.03 -8.12 -11.85
N PHE A 135 20.42 -8.43 -10.70
CA PHE A 135 20.99 -8.19 -9.38
C PHE A 135 21.55 -9.45 -8.68
N TRP A 136 21.76 -10.53 -9.43
CA TRP A 136 22.51 -11.67 -8.88
C TRP A 136 23.99 -11.29 -8.72
N LEU A 137 24.60 -11.73 -7.62
CA LEU A 137 26.04 -11.67 -7.42
C LEU A 137 26.72 -12.31 -8.64
N THR A 138 27.37 -11.48 -9.45
CA THR A 138 28.36 -11.90 -10.45
C THR A 138 29.75 -11.72 -9.86
#